data_AF-A0AAV0DDE9-F1
#
_entry.id   AF-A0AAV0DDE9-F1
#
_cell.length_a   1.000
_cell.length_b   1.000
_cell.length_c   1.000
_cell.angle_alpha   90.00
_cell.angle_beta   90.00
_cell.angle_gamma   90.00
#
_symmetry.space_group_name_H-M   'P 1'
#
loop_
_entity.id
_entity.type
_entity.pdbx_description
1 polymer ?
#
loop_
_entity_poly.entity_id
_entity_poly.type
_entity_poly.pdbx_seq_one_letter_code
_entity_poly.pdbx_strand_id
1 'polypeptide(L)'
;MQKKRKSLKDYPSIPYPNGYITEQLGNKLIYAESDYDTSKLREEFQTLYASLTDEQKDIFDTIMEAANNQKGGVYFLYGCGGTGKIFMWRTLASALRSQRHIVLTIASSGIASLLLPGGRTAHSKFSIQVPTLENS
;
A
#
# COMPACT_ATOMS: atom_id res chain seq x y z
N MET A 1 22.22 7.60 20.65
CA MET A 1 21.73 9.00 20.62
C MET A 1 20.23 9.03 20.85
N GLN A 2 19.81 9.51 22.03
CA GLN A 2 18.41 9.54 22.48
C GLN A 2 17.54 10.42 21.57
N LYS A 3 16.59 9.83 20.87
CA LYS A 3 15.55 10.57 20.15
C LYS A 3 14.47 10.96 21.16
N LYS A 4 14.64 12.09 21.84
CA LYS A 4 13.61 12.68 22.70
C LYS A 4 12.35 12.88 21.86
N ARG A 5 11.33 12.03 22.05
CA ARG A 5 9.99 12.21 21.49
C ARG A 5 9.35 13.40 22.18
N LYS A 6 9.68 14.61 21.74
CA LYS A 6 9.01 15.84 22.18
C LYS A 6 7.68 15.94 21.45
N SER A 7 6.60 16.06 22.20
CA SER A 7 5.26 16.36 21.68
C SER A 7 5.18 17.85 21.34
N LEU A 8 4.23 18.25 20.49
CA LEU A 8 3.92 19.68 20.27
C LEU A 8 3.56 20.37 21.61
N LYS A 9 3.08 19.62 22.60
CA LYS A 9 2.82 20.10 23.97
C LYS A 9 4.07 20.60 24.70
N ASP A 10 5.27 20.19 24.27
CA ASP A 10 6.54 20.57 24.89
C ASP A 10 7.10 21.89 24.34
N TYR A 11 6.35 22.57 23.47
CA TYR A 11 6.73 23.85 22.85
C TYR A 11 5.68 24.92 23.17
N PRO A 12 5.78 25.59 24.33
CA PRO A 12 4.76 26.54 24.80
C PRO A 12 4.59 27.78 23.92
N SER A 13 5.55 28.08 23.03
CA SER A 13 5.44 29.15 22.04
C SER A 13 4.62 28.77 20.79
N ILE A 14 4.29 27.49 20.62
CA ILE A 14 3.50 26.99 19.49
C ILE A 14 2.09 26.72 20.02
N PRO A 15 1.05 27.44 19.55
CA PRO A 15 -0.31 27.21 20.01
C PRO A 15 -0.71 25.77 19.67
N TYR A 16 -1.10 25.02 20.70
CA TYR A 16 -1.63 23.69 20.48
C TYR A 16 -2.99 23.84 19.79
N PRO A 17 -3.24 23.14 18.66
CA PRO A 17 -4.51 23.24 17.98
C PRO A 17 -5.63 22.64 18.85
N ASN A 18 -6.25 23.46 19.71
CA ASN A 18 -7.45 23.09 20.46
C ASN A 18 -8.65 23.30 19.54
N GLY A 19 -9.30 22.21 19.14
CA GLY A 19 -10.51 22.25 18.31
C GLY A 19 -10.35 21.72 16.89
N TYR A 20 -9.14 21.32 16.46
CA TYR A 20 -9.03 20.44 15.30
C TYR A 20 -9.48 19.06 15.75
N ILE A 21 -10.68 18.69 15.34
CA ILE A 21 -11.33 17.45 15.68
C ILE A 21 -10.40 16.32 15.21
N THR A 22 -9.61 15.75 16.11
CA THR A 22 -8.80 14.56 15.82
C THR A 22 -9.69 13.37 15.46
N GLU A 23 -10.98 13.44 15.81
CA GLU A 23 -12.03 12.50 15.39
C GLU A 23 -12.49 12.70 13.92
N GLN A 24 -12.23 13.86 13.28
CA GLN A 24 -12.58 14.14 11.87
C GLN A 24 -11.46 13.75 10.90
N LEU A 25 -10.25 13.49 11.40
CA LEU A 25 -9.21 12.85 10.64
C LEU A 25 -9.52 11.34 10.60
N GLY A 26 -10.43 10.94 9.71
CA GLY A 26 -10.63 9.54 9.37
C GLY A 26 -9.33 8.82 9.01
N ASN A 27 -9.41 7.52 8.71
CA ASN A 27 -8.21 6.72 8.49
C ASN A 27 -7.38 7.26 7.31
N LYS A 28 -6.18 7.80 7.60
CA LYS A 28 -5.24 8.35 6.62
C LYS A 28 -4.91 7.37 5.48
N LEU A 29 -4.92 6.07 5.75
CA LEU A 29 -4.72 5.06 4.71
C LEU A 29 -5.90 5.01 3.74
N ILE A 30 -7.11 5.21 4.23
CA ILE A 30 -8.32 5.25 3.39
C ILE A 30 -8.29 6.50 2.51
N TYR A 31 -8.04 7.69 3.08
CA TYR A 31 -7.95 8.92 2.29
C TYR A 31 -6.88 8.86 1.21
N ALA A 32 -5.69 8.36 1.54
CA ALA A 32 -4.62 8.21 0.57
C ALA A 32 -4.99 7.28 -0.60
N GLU A 33 -5.86 6.29 -0.38
CA GLU A 33 -6.36 5.41 -1.44
C GLU A 33 -7.53 6.04 -2.22
N SER A 34 -8.34 6.87 -1.57
CA SER A 34 -9.43 7.61 -2.23
C SER A 34 -8.94 8.74 -3.15
N ASP A 35 -7.73 9.26 -2.93
CA ASP A 35 -7.15 10.37 -3.69
C ASP A 35 -6.60 9.94 -5.07
N TYR A 36 -6.54 8.63 -5.37
CA TYR A 36 -6.06 8.16 -6.67
C TYR A 36 -7.02 8.50 -7.81
N ASP A 37 -6.46 8.92 -8.96
CA ASP A 37 -7.21 9.10 -10.19
C ASP A 37 -7.62 7.75 -10.79
N THR A 38 -8.92 7.44 -10.69
CA THR A 38 -9.47 6.16 -11.17
C THR A 38 -9.38 6.00 -12.68
N SER A 39 -9.45 7.08 -13.45
CA SER A 39 -9.37 7.04 -14.92
C SER A 39 -7.96 6.69 -15.35
N LYS A 40 -6.96 7.36 -14.77
CA LYS A 40 -5.55 7.05 -15.01
C LYS A 40 -5.20 5.62 -14.60
N LEU A 41 -5.72 5.16 -13.47
CA LEU A 41 -5.52 3.77 -13.02
C LEU A 41 -6.17 2.76 -13.96
N ARG A 42 -7.32 3.10 -14.55
CA ARG A 42 -7.99 2.24 -15.53
C ARG A 42 -7.16 2.09 -16.81
N GLU A 43 -6.59 3.20 -17.31
CA GLU A 43 -5.69 3.18 -18.46
C GLU A 43 -4.41 2.39 -18.18
N GLU A 44 -3.81 2.58 -17.00
CA GLU A 44 -2.65 1.79 -16.55
C GLU A 44 -3.01 0.31 -16.50
N PHE A 45 -4.14 -0.05 -15.87
CA PHE A 45 -4.60 -1.43 -15.81
C PHE A 45 -4.77 -2.04 -17.21
N GLN A 46 -5.45 -1.36 -18.12
CA GLN A 46 -5.66 -1.85 -19.49
C GLN A 46 -4.33 -2.12 -20.21
N THR A 47 -3.37 -1.21 -20.06
CA THR A 47 -2.03 -1.35 -20.65
C THR A 47 -1.27 -2.55 -20.07
N LEU A 48 -1.29 -2.69 -18.74
CA LEU A 48 -0.61 -3.77 -18.04
C LEU A 48 -1.25 -5.13 -18.35
N TYR A 49 -2.58 -5.21 -18.27
CA TYR A 49 -3.34 -6.43 -18.49
C TYR A 49 -3.18 -6.97 -19.92
N ALA A 50 -3.16 -6.09 -20.92
CA ALA A 50 -2.92 -6.47 -22.32
C ALA A 50 -1.55 -7.11 -22.55
N SER A 51 -0.57 -6.84 -21.66
CA SER A 51 0.79 -7.36 -21.75
C SER A 51 1.01 -8.64 -20.94
N LEU A 52 -0.01 -9.14 -20.23
CA LEU A 52 0.10 -10.38 -19.44
C LEU A 52 0.15 -11.61 -20.35
N THR A 53 0.95 -12.59 -19.95
CA THR A 53 0.89 -13.94 -20.51
C THR A 53 -0.41 -14.64 -20.09
N ASP A 54 -0.78 -15.71 -20.78
CA ASP A 54 -2.03 -16.42 -20.46
C ASP A 54 -2.00 -17.03 -19.05
N GLU A 55 -0.87 -17.61 -18.63
CA GLU A 55 -0.68 -18.10 -17.25
C GLU A 55 -0.85 -16.98 -16.21
N GLN A 56 -0.34 -15.77 -16.50
CA GLN A 56 -0.49 -14.62 -15.62
C GLN A 56 -1.94 -14.13 -15.56
N LYS A 57 -2.69 -14.20 -16.67
CA LYS A 57 -4.13 -13.88 -16.68
C LYS A 57 -4.92 -14.85 -15.81
N ASP A 58 -4.64 -16.15 -15.89
CA ASP A 58 -5.30 -17.16 -15.05
C ASP A 58 -5.12 -16.86 -13.54
N ILE A 59 -3.90 -16.49 -13.15
CA ILE A 59 -3.58 -16.07 -11.77
C ILE A 59 -4.33 -14.78 -11.41
N PHE A 60 -4.33 -13.80 -12.31
CA PHE A 60 -5.03 -12.52 -12.11
C PHE A 60 -6.53 -12.75 -11.90
N ASP A 61 -7.17 -13.51 -12.78
CA ASP A 61 -8.59 -13.80 -12.74
C ASP A 61 -8.98 -14.53 -11.46
N THR A 62 -8.17 -15.51 -11.04
CA THR A 62 -8.38 -16.24 -9.77
C THR A 62 -8.40 -15.28 -8.57
N ILE A 63 -7.44 -14.36 -8.49
CA ILE A 63 -7.35 -13.41 -7.36
C ILE A 63 -8.45 -12.36 -7.45
N MET A 64 -8.74 -11.84 -8.65
CA MET A 64 -9.80 -10.86 -8.86
C MET A 64 -11.18 -11.42 -8.56
N GLU A 65 -11.45 -12.67 -8.93
CA GLU A 65 -12.71 -13.34 -8.61
C GLU A 65 -12.89 -13.44 -7.08
N ALA A 66 -11.84 -13.83 -6.35
CA ALA A 66 -11.90 -13.92 -4.90
C ALA A 66 -12.11 -12.56 -4.24
N ALA A 67 -11.44 -11.51 -4.73
CA ALA A 67 -11.58 -10.14 -4.23
C ALA A 67 -12.99 -9.58 -4.49
N ASN A 68 -13.49 -9.69 -5.73
CA ASN A 68 -14.80 -9.17 -6.14
C ASN A 68 -15.95 -9.87 -5.42
N ASN A 69 -15.82 -11.17 -5.19
CA ASN A 69 -16.83 -11.95 -4.45
C ASN A 69 -16.64 -11.92 -2.94
N GLN A 70 -15.69 -11.12 -2.42
CA GLN A 70 -15.38 -11.01 -1.00
C GLN A 70 -15.15 -12.37 -0.32
N LYS A 71 -14.63 -13.36 -1.07
CA LYS A 71 -14.34 -14.70 -0.56
C LYS A 71 -13.20 -14.66 0.49
N GLY A 72 -12.40 -13.60 0.46
CA GLY A 72 -11.16 -13.49 1.22
C GLY A 72 -10.11 -14.49 0.70
N GLY A 73 -8.97 -14.55 1.39
CA GLY A 73 -7.92 -15.53 1.08
C GLY A 73 -6.52 -14.96 1.21
N VAL A 74 -5.54 -15.87 1.26
CA VAL A 74 -4.12 -15.55 1.25
C VAL A 74 -3.50 -16.26 0.05
N TYR A 75 -2.89 -15.48 -0.84
CA TYR A 75 -2.28 -15.97 -2.06
C TYR A 75 -0.78 -15.72 -2.03
N PHE A 76 -0.01 -16.72 -2.48
CA PHE A 76 1.44 -16.59 -2.62
C PHE A 76 1.82 -16.79 -4.09
N LEU A 77 2.27 -15.71 -4.73
CA LEU A 77 2.77 -15.77 -6.09
C LEU A 77 4.26 -16.15 -6.08
N TYR A 78 4.55 -17.38 -6.50
CA TYR A 78 5.90 -17.89 -6.60
C TYR A 78 6.42 -17.82 -8.04
N GLY A 79 7.73 -17.64 -8.19
CA GLY A 79 8.40 -17.68 -9.49
C GLY A 79 9.86 -17.25 -9.38
N CYS A 80 10.69 -17.66 -10.33
CA CYS A 80 12.10 -17.27 -10.40
C CYS A 80 12.29 -15.75 -10.58
N GLY A 81 13.51 -15.23 -10.43
CA GLY A 81 13.82 -13.84 -10.76
C GLY A 81 13.40 -13.51 -12.21
N GLY A 82 12.95 -12.27 -12.46
CA GLY A 82 12.57 -11.83 -13.80
C GLY A 82 11.18 -12.25 -14.30
N THR A 83 10.43 -13.08 -13.56
CA THR A 83 9.09 -13.59 -13.96
C THR A 83 7.93 -12.59 -13.85
N GLY A 84 8.20 -11.29 -13.70
CA GLY A 84 7.14 -10.27 -13.68
C GLY A 84 6.26 -10.25 -12.42
N LYS A 85 6.66 -10.85 -11.29
CA LYS A 85 5.85 -10.81 -10.03
C LYS A 85 5.43 -9.38 -9.63
N ILE A 86 6.35 -8.42 -9.72
CA ILE A 86 6.04 -7.02 -9.43
C ILE A 86 5.02 -6.45 -10.43
N PHE A 87 5.15 -6.83 -11.70
CA PHE A 87 4.22 -6.46 -12.76
C PHE A 87 2.80 -6.99 -12.47
N MET A 88 2.69 -8.25 -12.03
CA MET A 88 1.43 -8.84 -11.57
C MET A 88 0.80 -8.06 -10.42
N TRP A 89 1.57 -7.74 -9.37
CA TRP A 89 1.04 -6.97 -8.23
C TRP A 89 0.62 -5.55 -8.62
N ARG A 90 1.34 -4.91 -9.55
CA ARG A 90 0.93 -3.60 -10.13
C ARG A 90 -0.37 -3.70 -10.90
N THR A 91 -0.54 -4.76 -11.69
CA THR A 91 -1.76 -5.00 -12.49
C THR A 91 -2.98 -5.20 -11.59
N LEU A 92 -2.85 -6.02 -10.54
CA LEU A 92 -3.90 -6.21 -9.53
C LEU A 92 -4.25 -4.90 -8.80
N ALA A 93 -3.23 -4.16 -8.36
CA ALA A 93 -3.45 -2.91 -7.63
C ALA A 93 -4.13 -1.85 -8.50
N SER A 94 -3.72 -1.69 -9.76
CA SER A 94 -4.35 -0.76 -10.69
C SER A 94 -5.78 -1.16 -11.03
N ALA A 95 -6.05 -2.45 -11.25
CA ALA A 95 -7.41 -2.96 -11.46
C ALA A 95 -8.34 -2.61 -10.30
N LEU A 96 -7.96 -3.02 -9.08
CA LEU A 96 -8.76 -2.82 -7.87
C LEU A 96 -8.95 -1.35 -7.53
N ARG A 97 -7.88 -0.53 -7.59
CA ARG A 97 -7.98 0.91 -7.32
C ARG A 97 -8.80 1.65 -8.38
N SER A 98 -8.76 1.22 -9.65
CA SER A 98 -9.63 1.80 -10.68
C SER A 98 -11.13 1.55 -10.42
N GLN A 99 -11.44 0.57 -9.57
CA GLN A 99 -12.79 0.25 -9.09
C GLN A 99 -13.08 0.87 -7.71
N ARG A 100 -12.21 1.79 -7.23
CA ARG A 100 -12.28 2.44 -5.91
C ARG A 100 -12.15 1.50 -4.71
N HIS A 101 -11.57 0.31 -4.90
CA HIS A 101 -11.19 -0.53 -3.76
C HIS A 101 -9.94 0.03 -3.07
N ILE A 102 -9.86 -0.18 -1.76
CA ILE A 102 -8.74 0.24 -0.92
C ILE A 102 -7.64 -0.83 -1.00
N VAL A 103 -6.47 -0.50 -1.53
CA VAL A 103 -5.38 -1.46 -1.73
C VAL A 103 -4.12 -1.02 -0.99
N LEU A 104 -3.75 -1.73 0.07
CA LEU A 104 -2.53 -1.43 0.82
C LEU A 104 -1.33 -2.17 0.21
N THR A 105 -0.51 -1.47 -0.58
CA THR A 105 0.74 -2.00 -1.13
C THR A 105 1.87 -1.92 -0.10
N ILE A 106 2.44 -3.08 0.24
CA ILE A 106 3.41 -3.22 1.33
C ILE A 106 4.58 -4.06 0.87
N ALA A 107 5.79 -3.62 1.20
CA ALA A 107 7.02 -4.36 0.96
C ALA A 107 7.82 -4.54 2.26
N SER A 108 8.73 -5.51 2.28
CA SER A 108 9.68 -5.67 3.39
C SER A 108 10.81 -4.64 3.33
N SER A 109 11.32 -4.33 2.13
CA SER A 109 12.42 -3.38 1.92
C SER A 109 11.96 -2.07 1.28
N GLY A 110 12.73 -1.00 1.54
CA GLY A 110 12.47 0.32 0.95
C GLY A 110 12.51 0.30 -0.57
N ILE A 111 13.51 -0.36 -1.16
CA ILE A 111 13.66 -0.45 -2.62
C ILE A 111 12.48 -1.18 -3.26
N ALA A 112 12.04 -2.30 -2.68
CA ALA A 112 10.88 -3.03 -3.19
C ALA A 112 9.60 -2.19 -3.09
N SER A 113 9.47 -1.35 -2.07
CA SER A 113 8.29 -0.48 -1.91
C SER A 113 8.16 0.57 -3.02
N LEU A 114 9.28 1.06 -3.58
CA LEU A 114 9.28 2.04 -4.67
C LEU A 114 8.73 1.48 -5.97
N LEU A 115 8.79 0.16 -6.15
CA LEU A 115 8.34 -0.52 -7.35
C LEU A 115 6.82 -0.76 -7.37
N LEU A 116 6.15 -0.52 -6.23
CA LEU A 116 4.70 -0.64 -6.09
C LEU A 116 4.08 0.75 -5.95
N PRO A 117 3.03 1.09 -6.72
CA PRO A 117 2.34 2.37 -6.57
C PRO A 117 1.79 2.53 -5.14
N GLY A 118 2.13 3.66 -4.50
CA GLY A 118 1.78 3.91 -3.10
C GLY A 118 2.48 3.01 -2.08
N GLY A 119 3.46 2.23 -2.53
CA GLY A 119 4.16 1.24 -1.73
C GLY A 119 4.91 1.88 -0.57
N ARG A 120 4.85 1.23 0.58
CA ARG A 120 5.69 1.55 1.75
C ARG A 120 6.19 0.27 2.39
N THR A 121 7.24 0.39 3.19
CA THR A 121 7.65 -0.74 4.02
C THR A 121 6.58 -1.06 5.06
N ALA A 122 6.48 -2.33 5.48
CA ALA A 122 5.56 -2.73 6.55
C ALA A 122 5.74 -1.87 7.81
N HIS A 123 7.00 -1.56 8.14
CA HIS A 123 7.35 -0.71 9.29
C HIS A 123 6.75 0.70 9.17
N SER A 124 6.84 1.30 7.99
CA SER A 124 6.29 2.64 7.76
C SER A 124 4.77 2.64 7.58
N LYS A 125 4.19 1.65 6.88
CA LYS A 125 2.75 1.60 6.60
C LYS A 125 1.93 1.32 7.86
N PHE A 126 2.42 0.42 8.71
CA PHE A 126 1.74 0.01 9.95
C PHE A 126 2.31 0.64 11.22
N SER A 127 3.28 1.54 11.10
CA SER A 127 3.95 2.17 12.25
C SER A 127 4.56 1.15 13.24
N ILE A 128 5.05 0.03 12.72
CA ILE A 128 5.70 -1.02 13.53
C ILE A 128 7.06 -0.48 13.98
N GLN A 129 7.30 -0.49 15.28
CA GLN A 129 8.56 -0.03 15.84
C GLN A 129 9.67 -1.04 15.54
N VAL A 130 10.83 -0.54 15.12
CA VAL A 130 12.03 -1.38 14.97
C VAL A 130 12.64 -1.56 16.36
N PRO A 131 12.77 -2.79 16.87
CA PRO A 131 13.45 -3.01 18.14
C PRO A 131 14.90 -2.56 18.00
N THR A 132 15.32 -1.62 18.85
CA THR A 132 16.72 -1.29 19.03
C THR A 132 17.35 -2.41 19.84
N LEU A 133 18.24 -3.20 19.23
CA LEU A 133 19.13 -4.07 19.99
C LEU A 133 20.03 -3.14 20.81
N GLU A 134 19.72 -2.96 22.09
CA GLU A 134 20.67 -2.37 23.02
C GLU A 134 21.75 -3.42 23.27
N ASN A 135 22.83 -3.36 22.49
CA ASN A 135 24.06 -4.02 22.88
C ASN A 135 24.58 -3.25 24.10
N SER A 136 24.48 -3.89 25.27
CA SER A 136 24.95 -3.41 26.58
C SER A 136 26.44 -3.05 26.56
#